data_AF-A0A0Q0E0J9-F1
#
_entry.id   AF-A0A0Q0E0J9-F1
#
_cell.length_a   1.000
_cell.length_b   1.000
_cell.length_c   1.000
_cell.angle_alpha   90.00
_cell.angle_beta   90.00
_cell.angle_gamma   90.00
#
_symmetry.space_group_name_H-M   'P 1'
#
loop_
_entity.id
_entity.type
_entity.pdbx_description
1 polymer ?
#
loop_
_entity_poly.entity_id
_entity_poly.type
_entity_poly.pdbx_seq_one_letter_code
_entity_poly.pdbx_strand_id
1 'polypeptide(L)'
;MSTFPLPTSHSMLTPMWRIRAALIWRLIPAFANGWIGSKTSRGTWECWIDCNCGSRPVHDNSYLTYREKEYSMRFAITVLAALMALGVGCSAQAEDCDASQASMNQCAAKELSALDADLNTQYNAQMNWLKSPEKKQALKDAQRKWLALRDADCLYQVGKREDSGSIWPLLQTRCLAEQTRVRVNQLKAYVACRQEGCPR
;
A
#
# COMPACT_ATOMS: atom_id res chain seq x y z
N MET A 1 1.16 39.26 67.82
CA MET A 1 2.13 38.16 67.95
C MET A 1 1.32 36.86 67.91
N SER A 2 1.22 36.21 66.75
CA SER A 2 2.06 35.04 66.35
C SER A 2 1.85 33.87 67.33
N THR A 3 1.36 32.69 66.97
CA THR A 3 1.39 31.95 65.70
C THR A 3 0.38 30.79 65.78
N PHE A 4 -0.19 30.42 64.63
CA PHE A 4 -1.07 29.29 64.37
C PHE A 4 -0.42 27.91 64.63
N PRO A 5 -1.22 26.92 65.04
CA PRO A 5 -1.12 25.56 64.53
C PRO A 5 -2.26 25.28 63.51
N LEU A 6 -1.91 24.63 62.40
CA LEU A 6 -2.86 24.11 61.41
C LEU A 6 -3.55 22.84 61.92
N PRO A 7 -4.87 22.66 61.69
CA PRO A 7 -5.59 21.44 62.01
C PRO A 7 -5.51 20.42 60.86
N THR A 8 -5.43 19.14 61.23
CA THR A 8 -5.65 17.99 60.36
C THR A 8 -7.13 17.88 60.02
N SER A 9 -7.47 18.00 58.73
CA SER A 9 -8.82 17.68 58.24
C SER A 9 -8.77 16.45 57.34
N HIS A 10 -9.33 15.35 57.86
CA HIS A 10 -9.82 14.27 57.03
C HIS A 10 -10.93 14.81 56.13
N SER A 11 -10.71 14.79 54.83
CA SER A 11 -11.76 15.05 53.84
C SER A 11 -11.84 13.84 52.93
N MET A 12 -12.91 13.06 53.13
CA MET A 12 -13.35 12.00 52.24
C MET A 12 -13.58 12.59 50.84
N LEU A 13 -12.81 12.12 49.86
CA LEU A 13 -13.14 12.29 48.44
C LEU A 13 -13.19 10.90 47.80
N THR A 14 -14.39 10.36 47.75
CA THR A 14 -14.77 9.24 46.90
C THR A 14 -14.64 9.65 45.42
N PRO A 15 -13.94 8.88 44.57
CA PRO A 15 -13.78 9.22 43.17
C PRO A 15 -15.03 8.86 42.35
N MET A 16 -15.67 9.90 41.77
CA MET A 16 -16.89 9.86 40.95
C MET A 16 -16.77 9.18 39.57
N TRP A 17 -15.76 8.33 39.31
CA TRP A 17 -15.65 7.64 38.00
C TRP A 17 -16.36 6.27 37.97
N ARG A 18 -16.88 5.79 39.10
CA ARG A 18 -17.71 4.59 39.18
C ARG A 18 -19.19 4.97 39.14
N ILE A 19 -19.73 5.27 37.96
CA ILE A 19 -21.14 5.07 37.53
C ILE A 19 -21.21 5.65 36.10
N ARG A 20 -21.05 4.77 35.09
CA ARG A 20 -21.53 4.85 33.69
C ARG A 20 -20.75 3.93 32.72
N ALA A 21 -20.31 2.76 33.19
CA ALA A 21 -19.73 1.70 32.35
C ALA A 21 -20.63 0.45 32.29
N ALA A 22 -21.95 0.63 32.36
CA ALA A 22 -22.90 -0.47 32.26
C ALA A 22 -24.21 -0.01 31.63
N LEU A 23 -24.19 0.38 30.33
CA LEU A 23 -25.42 0.60 29.53
C LEU A 23 -25.18 0.76 28.01
N ILE A 24 -24.05 0.31 27.46
CA ILE A 24 -23.75 0.41 26.00
C ILE A 24 -23.64 -0.95 25.29
N TRP A 25 -23.81 -2.08 26.01
CA TRP A 25 -23.80 -3.43 25.40
C TRP A 25 -25.19 -4.01 25.07
N ARG A 26 -26.27 -3.23 25.19
CA ARG A 26 -27.65 -3.73 25.04
C ARG A 26 -28.43 -3.19 23.84
N LEU A 27 -27.76 -2.56 22.87
CA LEU A 27 -28.39 -1.99 21.67
C LEU A 27 -27.66 -2.35 20.35
N ILE A 28 -27.04 -3.53 20.28
CA ILE A 28 -26.62 -4.12 18.99
C ILE A 28 -27.66 -5.20 18.63
N PRO A 29 -28.58 -4.95 17.69
CA PRO A 29 -29.40 -6.02 17.16
C PRO A 29 -28.54 -7.04 16.41
N ALA A 30 -28.68 -8.29 16.82
CA ALA A 30 -28.17 -9.46 16.13
C ALA A 30 -28.74 -9.52 14.71
N PHE A 31 -27.89 -9.33 13.70
CA PHE A 31 -28.23 -9.71 12.33
C PHE A 31 -27.98 -11.21 12.18
N ALA A 32 -29.06 -11.96 12.34
CA ALA A 32 -29.15 -13.36 11.95
C ALA A 32 -29.17 -13.47 10.42
N ASN A 33 -28.25 -14.28 9.91
CA ASN A 33 -28.48 -15.33 8.92
C ASN A 33 -29.23 -14.96 7.63
N GLY A 34 -28.47 -14.48 6.64
CA GLY A 34 -28.82 -14.53 5.22
C GLY A 34 -27.76 -15.30 4.44
N TRP A 35 -27.76 -16.63 4.58
CA TRP A 35 -27.03 -17.53 3.68
C TRP A 35 -27.66 -17.46 2.29
N ILE A 36 -26.99 -16.82 1.33
CA ILE A 36 -27.18 -17.11 -0.09
C ILE A 36 -25.86 -17.69 -0.59
N GLY A 37 -25.90 -18.99 -0.85
CA GLY A 37 -24.79 -19.76 -1.40
C GLY A 37 -24.47 -19.37 -2.83
N SER A 38 -23.17 -19.31 -3.08
CA SER A 38 -22.46 -19.84 -4.25
C SER A 38 -23.11 -19.70 -5.64
N LYS A 39 -22.51 -18.82 -6.46
CA LYS A 39 -22.02 -19.26 -7.77
C LYS A 39 -20.58 -18.81 -7.97
N THR A 40 -19.71 -19.80 -7.90
CA THR A 40 -18.36 -19.84 -8.44
C THR A 40 -18.44 -19.93 -9.97
N SER A 41 -17.86 -18.95 -10.66
CA SER A 41 -17.37 -19.05 -12.02
C SER A 41 -16.11 -18.19 -12.08
N ARG A 42 -14.90 -18.77 -11.98
CA ARG A 42 -14.05 -19.05 -13.16
C ARG A 42 -14.24 -17.93 -14.20
N GLY A 43 -13.35 -16.94 -14.26
CA GLY A 43 -11.98 -17.16 -14.69
C GLY A 43 -11.95 -17.16 -16.21
N THR A 44 -12.07 -15.97 -16.79
CA THR A 44 -11.80 -15.73 -18.20
C THR A 44 -10.99 -14.43 -18.29
N TRP A 45 -9.71 -14.59 -18.58
CA TRP A 45 -8.83 -13.54 -19.04
C TRP A 45 -9.24 -13.21 -20.48
N GLU A 46 -10.23 -12.34 -20.64
CA GLU A 46 -10.60 -11.83 -21.96
C GLU A 46 -9.97 -10.46 -22.18
N CYS A 47 -8.81 -10.55 -22.83
CA CYS A 47 -8.12 -9.47 -23.51
C CYS A 47 -9.08 -8.87 -24.54
N TRP A 48 -9.53 -7.63 -24.36
CA TRP A 48 -10.25 -6.90 -25.40
C TRP A 48 -9.28 -6.51 -26.52
N ILE A 49 -9.14 -7.41 -27.49
CA ILE A 49 -8.69 -7.10 -28.85
C ILE A 49 -9.88 -7.39 -29.76
N ASP A 50 -10.67 -6.36 -30.07
CA ASP A 50 -11.54 -6.37 -31.24
C ASP A 50 -10.92 -5.48 -32.32
N CYS A 51 -10.03 -6.11 -33.09
CA CYS A 51 -9.72 -5.69 -34.44
C CYS A 51 -10.79 -6.27 -35.37
N ASN A 52 -11.74 -5.46 -35.84
CA ASN A 52 -12.31 -5.68 -37.16
C ASN A 52 -12.72 -4.36 -37.82
N CYS A 53 -11.81 -3.85 -38.65
CA CYS A 53 -12.06 -2.72 -39.53
C CYS A 53 -12.03 -3.25 -40.96
N GLY A 54 -13.21 -3.39 -41.57
CA GLY A 54 -13.35 -3.97 -42.90
C GLY A 54 -14.44 -3.29 -43.71
N SER A 55 -14.09 -2.22 -44.42
CA SER A 55 -14.59 -1.92 -45.77
C SER A 55 -13.93 -0.65 -46.33
N ARG A 56 -13.04 -0.81 -47.33
CA ARG A 56 -12.64 0.25 -48.27
C ARG A 56 -13.42 0.07 -49.58
N PRO A 57 -13.64 1.15 -50.34
CA PRO A 57 -13.06 1.21 -51.69
C PRO A 57 -12.38 2.57 -51.96
N VAL A 58 -11.09 2.56 -52.32
CA VAL A 58 -10.48 2.66 -53.67
C VAL A 58 -10.69 4.02 -54.35
N HIS A 59 -9.65 4.87 -54.25
CA HIS A 59 -9.26 5.81 -55.29
C HIS A 59 -7.78 5.56 -55.64
N ASP A 60 -7.50 5.79 -56.92
CA ASP A 60 -6.40 5.31 -57.73
C ASP A 60 -5.03 6.00 -57.48
N ASN A 61 -3.97 5.33 -57.95
CA ASN A 61 -2.60 5.78 -58.21
C ASN A 61 -1.50 5.44 -57.18
N SER A 62 -0.88 4.25 -57.28
CA SER A 62 0.47 3.99 -56.72
C SER A 62 1.17 2.72 -57.24
N TYR A 63 1.31 2.57 -58.56
CA TYR A 63 2.13 1.50 -59.16
C TYR A 63 3.65 1.63 -58.91
N LEU A 64 4.10 2.64 -58.14
CA LEU A 64 5.53 2.92 -57.87
C LEU A 64 6.04 2.48 -56.47
N THR A 65 5.24 1.80 -55.64
CA THR A 65 5.64 1.47 -54.26
C THR A 65 5.99 -0.02 -54.00
N TYR A 66 5.95 -0.87 -55.03
CA TYR A 66 6.12 -2.33 -54.84
C TYR A 66 7.57 -2.81 -54.72
N ARG A 67 8.59 -2.04 -55.14
CA ARG A 67 10.01 -2.48 -55.11
C ARG A 67 10.74 -2.22 -53.77
N GLU A 68 10.15 -1.46 -52.86
CA GLU A 68 10.75 -1.12 -51.55
C GLU A 68 10.23 -1.99 -50.39
N LYS A 69 9.07 -2.65 -50.55
CA LYS A 69 8.42 -3.42 -49.47
C LYS A 69 9.04 -4.80 -49.23
N GLU A 70 9.75 -5.37 -50.20
CA GLU A 70 10.43 -6.68 -50.03
C GLU A 70 11.65 -6.60 -49.10
N TYR A 71 12.38 -5.48 -49.09
CA TYR A 71 13.54 -5.31 -48.21
C TYR A 71 13.13 -5.04 -46.76
N SER A 72 12.04 -4.29 -46.54
CA SER A 72 11.56 -3.93 -45.19
C SER A 72 11.03 -5.15 -44.41
N MET A 73 10.40 -6.12 -45.10
CA MET A 73 9.84 -7.31 -44.47
C MET A 73 10.89 -8.36 -44.09
N ARG A 74 11.95 -8.50 -44.90
CA ARG A 74 13.05 -9.44 -44.63
C ARG A 74 13.95 -8.96 -43.50
N PHE A 75 14.18 -7.65 -43.39
CA PHE A 75 14.89 -7.03 -42.26
C PHE A 75 14.14 -7.18 -40.94
N ALA A 76 12.82 -7.03 -40.94
CA ALA A 76 12.01 -7.21 -39.73
C ALA A 76 12.09 -8.65 -39.18
N ILE A 77 12.07 -9.66 -40.07
CA ILE A 77 12.15 -11.08 -39.68
C ILE A 77 13.55 -11.45 -39.17
N THR A 78 14.62 -10.96 -39.81
CA THR A 78 15.99 -11.23 -39.33
C THR A 78 16.28 -10.54 -38.00
N VAL A 79 15.73 -9.34 -37.75
CA VAL A 79 15.86 -8.65 -36.45
C VAL A 79 15.08 -9.37 -35.34
N LEU A 80 13.86 -9.84 -35.62
CA LEU A 80 13.08 -10.63 -34.65
C LEU A 80 13.74 -11.97 -34.32
N ALA A 81 14.30 -12.66 -35.32
CA ALA A 81 15.03 -13.91 -35.12
C ALA A 81 16.34 -13.69 -34.31
N ALA A 82 17.04 -12.59 -34.54
CA ALA A 82 18.22 -12.22 -33.76
C ALA A 82 17.88 -11.88 -32.30
N LEU A 83 16.75 -11.21 -32.05
CA LEU A 83 16.26 -10.91 -30.69
C LEU A 83 15.87 -12.19 -29.93
N MET A 84 15.29 -13.19 -30.59
CA MET A 84 14.99 -14.49 -29.98
C MET A 84 16.24 -15.32 -29.70
N ALA A 85 17.28 -15.22 -30.53
CA ALA A 85 18.56 -15.91 -30.33
C ALA A 85 19.39 -15.35 -29.15
N LEU A 86 19.13 -14.10 -28.74
CA LEU A 86 19.82 -13.44 -27.62
C LEU A 86 19.34 -13.89 -26.23
N GLY A 87 18.39 -14.83 -26.15
CA GLY A 87 18.15 -15.57 -24.90
C GLY A 87 17.80 -14.71 -23.69
N VAL A 88 17.08 -13.60 -23.88
CA VAL A 88 16.51 -12.80 -22.78
C VAL A 88 15.31 -13.56 -22.20
N GLY A 89 15.60 -14.69 -21.55
CA GLY A 89 14.65 -15.42 -20.72
C GLY A 89 14.65 -14.79 -19.34
N CYS A 90 13.55 -14.16 -18.95
CA CYS A 90 13.33 -13.81 -17.55
C CYS A 90 12.99 -15.10 -16.79
N SER A 91 13.98 -15.76 -16.21
CA SER A 91 13.72 -16.84 -15.26
C SER A 91 13.25 -16.23 -13.95
N ALA A 92 11.93 -16.12 -13.78
CA ALA A 92 11.32 -15.85 -12.49
C ALA A 92 11.42 -17.11 -11.63
N GLN A 93 12.48 -17.19 -10.81
CA GLN A 93 12.54 -18.19 -9.74
C GLN A 93 11.47 -17.82 -8.70
N ALA A 94 10.53 -18.72 -8.46
CA ALA A 94 9.61 -18.57 -7.34
C ALA A 94 10.43 -18.68 -6.04
N GLU A 95 10.51 -17.59 -5.28
CA GLU A 95 11.25 -17.57 -4.02
C GLU A 95 10.44 -18.28 -2.94
N ASP A 96 11.03 -19.32 -2.34
CA ASP A 96 10.42 -20.01 -1.20
C ASP A 96 10.70 -19.22 0.09
N CYS A 97 9.70 -18.45 0.50
CA CYS A 97 9.76 -17.59 1.67
C CYS A 97 9.76 -18.34 3.01
N ASP A 98 9.48 -19.64 3.03
CA ASP A 98 9.38 -20.43 4.26
C ASP A 98 10.53 -21.43 4.43
N ALA A 99 11.41 -21.56 3.42
CA ALA A 99 12.53 -22.51 3.42
C ALA A 99 13.54 -22.32 4.58
N SER A 100 13.75 -21.09 5.05
CA SER A 100 14.71 -20.79 6.11
C SER A 100 14.42 -19.45 6.77
N GLN A 101 14.97 -19.21 7.96
CA GLN A 101 14.84 -17.89 8.60
C GLN A 101 15.46 -16.76 7.77
N ALA A 102 16.51 -17.06 6.99
CA ALA A 102 17.09 -16.10 6.07
C ALA A 102 16.13 -15.75 4.92
N SER A 103 15.47 -16.74 4.31
CA SER A 103 14.49 -16.50 3.25
C SER A 103 13.24 -15.78 3.77
N MET A 104 12.76 -16.12 4.97
CA MET A 104 11.67 -15.38 5.63
C MET A 104 12.01 -13.89 5.81
N ASN A 105 13.22 -13.60 6.31
CA ASN A 105 13.70 -12.23 6.48
C ASN A 105 13.80 -11.49 5.13
N GLN A 106 14.31 -12.17 4.11
CA GLN A 106 14.45 -11.60 2.77
C GLN A 106 13.10 -11.27 2.14
N CYS A 107 12.13 -12.18 2.22
CA CYS A 107 10.78 -11.93 1.72
C CYS A 107 10.09 -10.78 2.47
N ALA A 108 10.20 -10.75 3.80
CA ALA A 108 9.64 -9.65 4.59
C ALA A 108 10.28 -8.29 4.22
N ALA A 109 11.60 -8.25 3.98
CA ALA A 109 12.29 -7.05 3.55
C ALA A 109 11.86 -6.59 2.14
N LYS A 110 11.66 -7.53 1.21
CA LYS A 110 11.13 -7.25 -0.14
C LYS A 110 9.73 -6.67 -0.07
N GLU A 111 8.87 -7.24 0.75
CA GLU A 111 7.51 -6.74 0.97
C GLU A 111 7.52 -5.31 1.52
N LEU A 112 8.29 -5.06 2.58
CA LEU A 112 8.42 -3.71 3.15
C LEU A 112 8.95 -2.71 2.11
N SER A 113 9.95 -3.10 1.31
CA SER A 113 10.49 -2.27 0.24
C SER A 113 9.44 -1.90 -0.82
N ALA A 114 8.61 -2.87 -1.23
CA ALA A 114 7.52 -2.63 -2.18
C ALA A 114 6.45 -1.68 -1.59
N LEU A 115 6.11 -1.85 -0.32
CA LEU A 115 5.16 -0.97 0.38
C LEU A 115 5.71 0.44 0.56
N ASP A 116 7.01 0.59 0.86
CA ASP A 116 7.66 1.89 0.96
C ASP A 116 7.71 2.59 -0.41
N ALA A 117 7.89 1.85 -1.51
CA ALA A 117 7.80 2.39 -2.85
C ALA A 117 6.40 2.92 -3.19
N ASP A 118 5.33 2.17 -2.85
CA ASP A 118 3.95 2.63 -3.02
C ASP A 118 3.66 3.85 -2.13
N LEU A 119 4.10 3.83 -0.87
CA LEU A 119 3.96 4.96 0.05
C LEU A 119 4.57 6.23 -0.55
N ASN A 120 5.79 6.17 -1.06
CA ASN A 120 6.45 7.31 -1.69
C ASN A 120 5.70 7.78 -2.94
N THR A 121 5.16 6.85 -3.72
CA THR A 121 4.35 7.16 -4.91
C THR A 121 3.11 7.97 -4.53
N GLN A 122 2.34 7.51 -3.54
CA GLN A 122 1.13 8.20 -3.09
C GLN A 122 1.44 9.52 -2.38
N TYR A 123 2.49 9.56 -1.55
CA TYR A 123 2.94 10.77 -0.88
C TYR A 123 3.32 11.86 -1.90
N ASN A 124 4.10 11.51 -2.93
CA ASN A 124 4.49 12.45 -3.98
C ASN A 124 3.28 12.90 -4.82
N ALA A 125 2.36 12.00 -5.14
CA ALA A 125 1.14 12.34 -5.85
C ALA A 125 0.30 13.38 -5.07
N GLN A 126 0.16 13.20 -3.75
CA GLN A 126 -0.51 14.17 -2.89
C GLN A 126 0.27 15.48 -2.82
N MET A 127 1.58 15.42 -2.66
CA MET A 127 2.44 16.62 -2.54
C MET A 127 2.43 17.50 -3.80
N ASN A 128 2.28 16.87 -4.97
CA ASN A 128 2.17 17.57 -6.25
C ASN A 128 0.79 18.22 -6.45
N TRP A 129 -0.25 17.65 -5.82
CA TRP A 129 -1.59 18.20 -5.91
C TRP A 129 -1.80 19.41 -4.99
N LEU A 130 -1.28 19.34 -3.76
CA LEU A 130 -1.34 20.43 -2.77
C LEU A 130 -0.79 21.73 -3.38
N LYS A 131 -1.54 22.83 -3.25
CA LYS A 131 -1.14 24.13 -3.83
C LYS A 131 -0.49 25.06 -2.81
N SER A 132 -0.96 25.02 -1.57
CA SER A 132 -0.43 25.85 -0.49
C SER A 132 0.91 25.29 0.04
N PRO A 133 1.96 26.13 0.17
CA PRO A 133 3.20 25.74 0.85
C PRO A 133 2.98 25.26 2.29
N GLU A 134 2.05 25.89 3.01
CA GLU A 134 1.70 25.55 4.38
C GLU A 134 1.13 24.13 4.47
N LYS A 135 0.27 23.74 3.52
CA LYS A 135 -0.31 22.40 3.46
C LYS A 135 0.72 21.34 3.08
N LYS A 136 1.62 21.66 2.16
CA LYS A 136 2.76 20.78 1.84
C LYS A 136 3.64 20.55 3.06
N GLN A 137 3.95 21.62 3.79
CA GLN A 137 4.73 21.54 5.03
C GLN A 137 4.00 20.72 6.10
N ALA A 138 2.69 20.93 6.28
CA ALA A 138 1.88 20.16 7.21
C ALA A 138 1.87 18.65 6.88
N LEU A 139 1.74 18.27 5.61
CA LEU A 139 1.80 16.86 5.20
C LEU A 139 3.20 16.27 5.39
N LYS A 140 4.26 17.03 5.11
CA LYS A 140 5.65 16.62 5.38
C LYS A 140 5.88 16.38 6.87
N ASP A 141 5.38 17.26 7.73
CA ASP A 141 5.52 17.12 9.17
C ASP A 141 4.67 15.98 9.73
N ALA A 142 3.46 15.78 9.21
CA ALA A 142 2.63 14.63 9.53
C ALA A 142 3.32 13.31 9.15
N GLN A 143 3.95 13.25 7.97
CA GLN A 143 4.68 12.07 7.52
C GLN A 143 5.90 11.76 8.39
N ARG A 144 6.66 12.78 8.81
CA ARG A 144 7.80 12.62 9.72
C ARG A 144 7.38 12.12 11.10
N LYS A 145 6.30 12.67 11.66
CA LYS A 145 5.73 12.22 12.93
C LYS A 145 5.18 10.79 12.83
N TRP A 146 4.58 10.44 11.70
CA TRP A 146 4.14 9.08 11.44
C TRP A 146 5.32 8.09 11.42
N LEU A 147 6.45 8.43 10.80
CA LEU A 147 7.65 7.57 10.84
C LEU A 147 8.11 7.32 12.28
N ALA A 148 8.20 8.38 13.09
CA ALA A 148 8.56 8.26 14.50
C ALA A 148 7.56 7.38 15.29
N LEU A 149 6.26 7.55 15.04
CA LEU A 149 5.23 6.69 15.64
C LEU A 149 5.38 5.23 15.21
N ARG A 150 5.53 4.98 13.90
CA ARG A 150 5.69 3.62 13.35
C ARG A 150 6.86 2.91 14.01
N ASP A 151 8.01 3.57 14.04
CA ASP A 151 9.23 2.96 14.52
C ASP A 151 9.13 2.69 16.05
N ALA A 152 8.55 3.63 16.81
CA ALA A 152 8.32 3.46 18.25
C ALA A 152 7.27 2.38 18.56
N ASP A 153 6.18 2.33 17.81
CA ASP A 153 5.11 1.35 17.98
C ASP A 153 5.61 -0.07 17.67
N CYS A 154 6.38 -0.23 16.59
CA CYS A 154 6.98 -1.53 16.29
C CYS A 154 8.00 -1.98 17.35
N LEU A 155 8.81 -1.06 17.88
CA LEU A 155 9.68 -1.37 19.01
C LEU A 155 8.91 -1.76 20.27
N TYR A 156 7.74 -1.15 20.51
CA TYR A 156 6.85 -1.53 21.62
C TYR A 156 6.24 -2.93 21.41
N GLN A 157 5.77 -3.24 20.20
CA GLN A 157 5.14 -4.51 19.88
C GLN A 157 6.13 -5.69 19.88
N VAL A 158 7.31 -5.48 19.31
CA VAL A 158 8.31 -6.54 19.11
C VAL A 158 9.30 -6.63 20.28
N GLY A 159 9.49 -5.55 21.03
CA GLY A 159 10.51 -5.45 22.06
C GLY A 159 11.89 -5.11 21.50
N LYS A 160 12.89 -5.01 22.38
CA LYS A 160 14.26 -4.70 21.96
C LYS A 160 14.92 -5.94 21.33
N ARG A 161 15.86 -5.70 20.42
CA ARG A 161 16.54 -6.77 19.68
C ARG A 161 17.27 -7.73 20.60
N GLU A 162 17.87 -7.19 21.66
CA GLU A 162 18.65 -7.92 22.65
C GLU A 162 17.82 -8.97 23.38
N ASP A 163 16.50 -8.77 23.48
CA ASP A 163 15.58 -9.64 24.22
C ASP A 163 14.97 -10.76 23.35
N SER A 164 15.12 -10.69 22.02
CA SER A 164 14.31 -11.48 21.06
C SER A 164 15.10 -12.38 20.11
N GLY A 165 16.44 -12.37 20.15
CA GLY A 165 17.28 -13.30 19.38
C GLY A 165 17.13 -13.18 17.85
N SER A 166 17.29 -14.30 17.14
CA SER A 166 17.36 -14.34 15.67
C SER A 166 16.04 -14.07 14.95
N ILE A 167 14.90 -14.15 15.65
CA ILE A 167 13.57 -13.88 15.08
C ILE A 167 13.20 -12.40 15.04
N TRP A 168 13.89 -11.57 15.84
CA TRP A 168 13.62 -10.15 15.93
C TRP A 168 13.57 -9.42 14.59
N PRO A 169 14.52 -9.62 13.64
CA PRO A 169 14.48 -8.93 12.35
C PRO A 169 13.20 -9.23 11.57
N LEU A 170 12.74 -10.48 11.60
CA LEU A 170 11.51 -10.89 10.92
C LEU A 170 10.30 -10.14 11.49
N LEU A 171 10.17 -10.15 12.83
CA LEU A 171 9.04 -9.53 13.52
C LEU A 171 9.03 -8.01 13.35
N GLN A 172 10.19 -7.38 13.48
CA GLN A 172 10.33 -5.94 13.28
C GLN A 172 9.96 -5.55 11.85
N THR A 173 10.50 -6.23 10.84
CA THR A 173 10.20 -5.94 9.44
C THR A 173 8.73 -6.16 9.11
N ARG A 174 8.09 -7.21 9.64
CA ARG A 174 6.66 -7.45 9.45
C ARG A 174 5.82 -6.35 10.08
N CYS A 175 6.13 -5.90 11.29
CA CYS A 175 5.41 -4.77 11.91
C CYS A 175 5.53 -3.50 11.06
N LEU A 176 6.74 -3.19 10.59
CA LEU A 176 6.98 -2.04 9.72
C LEU A 176 6.14 -2.14 8.44
N ALA A 177 6.06 -3.32 7.83
CA ALA A 177 5.25 -3.56 6.63
C ALA A 177 3.76 -3.33 6.89
N GLU A 178 3.21 -3.87 7.99
CA GLU A 178 1.81 -3.66 8.36
C GLU A 178 1.46 -2.17 8.54
N GLN A 179 2.29 -1.44 9.31
CA GLN A 179 2.08 -0.02 9.53
C GLN A 179 2.24 0.81 8.24
N THR A 180 3.21 0.47 7.39
CA THR A 180 3.37 1.10 6.07
C THR A 180 2.16 0.83 5.19
N ARG A 181 1.58 -0.38 5.17
CA ARG A 181 0.37 -0.69 4.39
C ARG A 181 -0.83 0.15 4.81
N VAL A 182 -1.03 0.32 6.12
CA VAL A 182 -2.07 1.23 6.64
C VAL A 182 -1.84 2.66 6.14
N ARG A 183 -0.60 3.14 6.20
CA ARG A 183 -0.28 4.49 5.74
C ARG A 183 -0.46 4.70 4.24
N VAL A 184 -0.09 3.71 3.43
CA VAL A 184 -0.36 3.70 1.99
C VAL A 184 -1.85 3.89 1.74
N ASN A 185 -2.72 3.16 2.45
CA ASN A 185 -4.17 3.28 2.28
C ASN A 185 -4.69 4.67 2.67
N GLN A 186 -4.16 5.27 3.75
CA GLN A 186 -4.49 6.66 4.12
C GLN A 186 -4.08 7.65 3.02
N LEU A 187 -2.88 7.50 2.45
CA LEU A 187 -2.40 8.37 1.37
C LEU A 187 -3.22 8.17 0.08
N LYS A 188 -3.57 6.92 -0.26
CA LYS A 188 -4.48 6.62 -1.38
C LYS A 188 -5.83 7.32 -1.21
N ALA A 189 -6.37 7.33 0.01
CA ALA A 189 -7.61 8.06 0.30
C ALA A 189 -7.46 9.58 0.08
N TYR A 190 -6.33 10.19 0.48
CA TYR A 190 -6.06 11.59 0.20
C TYR A 190 -5.96 11.87 -1.31
N VAL A 191 -5.23 11.03 -2.02
CA VAL A 191 -5.03 11.14 -3.47
C VAL A 191 -6.34 10.93 -4.25
N ALA A 192 -7.24 10.07 -3.77
CA ALA A 192 -8.55 9.84 -4.39
C ALA A 192 -9.54 10.99 -4.15
N CYS A 193 -9.40 11.70 -3.03
CA CYS A 193 -10.31 12.78 -2.63
C CYS A 193 -9.97 14.08 -3.39
N ARG A 194 -10.82 14.48 -4.35
CA ARG A 194 -10.62 15.70 -5.17
C ARG A 194 -11.72 16.75 -5.06
N GLN A 195 -12.68 16.59 -4.17
CA GLN A 195 -13.83 17.49 -3.97
C GLN A 195 -13.62 18.50 -2.83
N GLU A 196 -14.58 19.43 -2.63
CA GLU A 196 -14.58 20.34 -1.49
C GLU A 196 -14.52 19.58 -0.16
N GLY A 197 -13.68 20.02 0.77
CA GLY A 197 -13.43 19.35 2.06
C GLY A 197 -12.28 18.33 2.06
N CYS A 198 -11.72 17.99 0.89
CA CYS A 198 -10.51 17.17 0.82
C CYS A 198 -9.25 17.94 1.29
N PRO A 199 -8.18 17.26 1.76
CA PRO A 199 -6.94 17.92 2.18
C PRO A 199 -6.19 18.59 1.01
N ARG A 200 -6.51 19.85 0.69
CA ARG A 200 -5.93 20.66 -0.40
C ARG A 200 -4.86 21.65 0.06
#